data_AF-A0AAD3D4U9-F1
#
_entry.id   AF-A0AAD3D4U9-F1
#
_cell.length_a   1.000
_cell.length_b   1.000
_cell.length_c   1.000
_cell.angle_alpha   90.00
_cell.angle_beta   90.00
_cell.angle_gamma   90.00
#
_symmetry.space_group_name_H-M   'P 1'
#
loop_
_entity.id
_entity.type
_entity.pdbx_description
1 polymer ?
#
loop_
_entity_poly.entity_id
_entity_poly.type
_entity_poly.pdbx_seq_one_letter_code
_entity_poly.pdbx_strand_id
1 'polypeptide(L)'
;MYPRTNEKYETAFTRFLAPGKHSRPKFHTENSANSPKLRRHQNLATGLHFSPQDQEVAIWITAFSSTHIGMSAIRQRIIEKCGEIASRAGLINRGIKLPKYWPGDDYGRRDILPDEETAGRQIYRFGYTVISFTTLGNAFLSYLQNDAMKSTVLDTIPHEFLFFTASLSFAAAIASLSNASPLSLMPGFQQAGDYIDDENIGGIQRNDSLKLKPRGLTRITRHPLILPVVPWGIATSFLAGGRTCDFILFGGLAIYAVAGCACQDLRIIREEGSVGTVMSLEGGEERNSLLEFYQLTSFVPFQAVFDGRQPMGGIIEELPYIPFLFGIPIGTILETLILQFLENYI
;
A
#
# COMPACT_ATOMS: atom_id res chain seq x y z
N MET A 1 -23.92 25.04 -15.41
CA MET A 1 -23.65 24.13 -16.54
C MET A 1 -22.18 23.69 -16.41
N TYR A 2 -21.92 22.63 -15.64
CA TYR A 2 -20.55 22.18 -15.33
C TYR A 2 -20.04 21.28 -16.47
N PRO A 3 -18.79 21.43 -16.94
CA PRO A 3 -18.23 20.55 -17.95
C PRO A 3 -17.92 19.18 -17.34
N ARG A 4 -18.33 18.11 -18.03
CA ARG A 4 -17.95 16.72 -17.73
C ARG A 4 -16.43 16.56 -17.87
N THR A 5 -15.69 16.49 -16.76
CA THR A 5 -14.22 16.32 -16.74
C THR A 5 -13.75 14.89 -16.52
N ASN A 6 -14.66 13.90 -16.44
CA ASN A 6 -14.27 12.50 -16.17
C ASN A 6 -13.66 11.73 -17.36
N GLU A 7 -13.82 12.18 -18.61
CA GLU A 7 -13.36 11.41 -19.78
C GLU A 7 -11.83 11.34 -19.94
N LYS A 8 -11.10 12.39 -19.51
CA LYS A 8 -9.63 12.43 -19.68
C LYS A 8 -8.87 11.52 -18.72
N TYR A 9 -9.40 11.28 -17.52
CA TYR A 9 -8.73 10.47 -16.50
C TYR A 9 -8.95 8.97 -16.68
N GLU A 10 -10.12 8.55 -17.19
CA GLU A 10 -10.31 7.15 -17.61
C GLU A 10 -9.31 6.78 -18.71
N THR A 11 -9.12 7.64 -19.72
CA THR A 11 -8.32 7.30 -20.91
C THR A 11 -6.84 6.99 -20.61
N ALA A 12 -6.22 7.65 -19.62
CA ALA A 12 -4.82 7.43 -19.25
C ALA A 12 -4.63 6.15 -18.40
N PHE A 13 -5.56 5.88 -17.47
CA PHE A 13 -5.47 4.73 -16.57
C PHE A 13 -5.92 3.43 -17.26
N THR A 14 -6.95 3.48 -18.10
CA THR A 14 -7.35 2.35 -18.94
C THR A 14 -6.26 2.01 -19.97
N ARG A 15 -5.44 2.96 -20.44
CA ARG A 15 -4.30 2.64 -21.32
C ARG A 15 -3.17 1.88 -20.62
N PHE A 16 -2.99 2.08 -19.31
CA PHE A 16 -1.96 1.39 -18.53
C PHE A 16 -2.36 -0.05 -18.16
N LEU A 17 -3.68 -0.31 -18.03
CA LEU A 17 -4.22 -1.63 -17.63
C LEU A 17 -4.96 -2.38 -18.75
N ALA A 18 -5.24 -1.76 -19.90
CA ALA A 18 -5.89 -2.44 -21.00
C ALA A 18 -4.92 -3.46 -21.61
N PRO A 19 -5.26 -4.76 -21.64
CA PRO A 19 -4.53 -5.71 -22.47
C PRO A 19 -4.57 -5.17 -23.90
N GLY A 20 -3.40 -4.93 -24.48
CA GLY A 20 -3.28 -4.41 -25.84
C GLY A 20 -4.17 -5.23 -26.77
N LYS A 21 -5.07 -4.57 -27.50
CA LYS A 21 -5.84 -5.19 -28.58
C LYS A 21 -4.85 -5.59 -29.67
N HIS A 22 -4.19 -6.73 -29.51
CA HIS A 22 -3.48 -7.39 -30.58
C HIS A 22 -4.51 -7.90 -31.57
N SER A 23 -4.61 -7.22 -32.70
CA SER A 23 -5.25 -7.71 -33.91
C SER A 23 -4.74 -9.13 -34.16
N ARG A 24 -5.62 -10.12 -34.01
CA ARG A 24 -5.27 -11.52 -34.30
C ARG A 24 -4.80 -11.60 -35.77
N PRO A 25 -3.56 -12.03 -36.06
CA PRO A 25 -3.16 -12.27 -37.43
C PRO A 25 -4.06 -13.38 -37.99
N LYS A 26 -4.64 -13.15 -39.17
CA LYS A 26 -5.35 -14.19 -39.93
C LYS A 26 -4.33 -15.25 -40.32
N PHE A 27 -4.33 -16.38 -39.63
CA PHE A 27 -3.53 -17.54 -40.01
C PHE A 27 -4.13 -18.17 -41.27
N HIS A 28 -3.40 -18.07 -42.37
CA HIS A 28 -3.58 -18.96 -43.51
C HIS A 28 -3.16 -20.37 -43.09
N THR A 29 -4.09 -21.31 -43.16
CA THR A 29 -3.85 -22.74 -42.97
C THR A 29 -3.14 -23.29 -44.21
N GLU A 30 -1.82 -23.21 -44.24
CA GLU A 30 -1.00 -24.05 -45.11
C GLU A 30 -0.63 -25.34 -44.37
N ASN A 31 -1.11 -26.46 -44.91
CA ASN A 31 -0.70 -27.81 -44.53
C ASN A 31 0.78 -28.02 -44.88
N SER A 32 1.68 -27.72 -43.93
CA SER A 32 3.10 -28.08 -44.02
C SER A 32 3.48 -28.94 -42.82
N ALA A 33 3.08 -30.21 -42.87
CA ALA A 33 3.69 -31.25 -42.06
C ALA A 33 5.12 -31.47 -42.57
N ASN A 34 6.12 -31.34 -41.69
CA ASN A 34 7.57 -31.55 -41.92
C ASN A 34 8.45 -30.33 -42.25
N SER A 35 8.25 -29.17 -41.60
CA SER A 35 9.32 -28.15 -41.55
C SER A 35 10.13 -28.23 -40.23
N PRO A 36 11.48 -28.34 -40.27
CA PRO A 36 12.34 -28.39 -39.08
C PRO A 36 12.37 -27.09 -38.27
N LYS A 37 11.64 -26.04 -38.69
CA LYS A 37 11.51 -24.77 -37.97
C LYS A 37 10.52 -24.82 -36.80
N LEU A 38 9.59 -25.79 -36.76
CA LEU A 38 8.65 -25.90 -35.63
C LEU A 38 9.29 -26.42 -34.33
N ARG A 39 10.42 -27.15 -34.41
CA ARG A 39 11.16 -27.59 -33.21
C ARG A 39 11.90 -26.45 -32.49
N ARG A 40 12.15 -25.32 -33.15
CA ARG A 40 12.83 -24.17 -32.51
C ARG A 40 11.91 -23.33 -31.65
N HIS A 41 10.59 -23.32 -31.91
CA HIS A 41 9.63 -22.57 -31.09
C HIS A 41 9.10 -23.33 -29.88
N GLN A 42 9.20 -24.67 -29.84
CA GLN A 42 8.89 -25.44 -28.62
C GLN A 42 9.97 -25.31 -27.54
N ASN A 43 11.20 -24.95 -27.90
CA ASN A 43 12.29 -24.74 -26.93
C ASN A 43 12.41 -23.29 -26.42
N LEU A 44 11.63 -22.34 -26.96
CA LEU A 44 11.54 -20.96 -26.43
C LEU A 44 10.40 -20.78 -25.43
N ALA A 45 9.54 -21.79 -25.27
CA ALA A 45 8.62 -21.91 -24.15
C ALA A 45 9.26 -22.76 -23.04
N THR A 46 10.52 -22.50 -22.69
CA THR A 46 11.07 -22.86 -21.38
C THR A 46 10.30 -22.06 -20.35
N GLY A 47 9.09 -22.52 -20.03
CA GLY A 47 8.27 -21.97 -18.98
C GLY A 47 9.08 -21.95 -17.70
N LEU A 48 9.04 -20.83 -16.98
CA LEU A 48 9.50 -20.75 -15.60
C LEU A 48 8.88 -21.93 -14.83
N HIS A 49 9.67 -22.97 -14.60
CA HIS A 49 9.22 -24.16 -13.92
C HIS A 49 9.34 -23.89 -12.43
N PHE A 50 8.27 -23.39 -11.82
CA PHE A 50 8.22 -23.18 -10.38
C PHE A 50 8.31 -24.52 -9.65
N SER A 51 9.22 -24.62 -8.67
CA SER A 51 9.24 -25.76 -7.76
C SER A 51 7.93 -25.83 -6.96
N PRO A 52 7.54 -26.98 -6.40
CA PRO A 52 6.38 -27.05 -5.50
C PRO A 52 6.46 -26.05 -4.33
N GLN A 53 7.67 -25.81 -3.82
CA GLN A 53 7.93 -24.82 -2.77
C GLN A 53 7.72 -23.39 -3.25
N ASP A 54 8.17 -23.05 -4.47
CA ASP A 54 7.90 -21.74 -5.07
C ASP A 54 6.40 -21.50 -5.26
N GLN A 55 5.67 -22.54 -5.67
CA GLN A 55 4.20 -22.48 -5.81
C GLN A 55 3.52 -22.22 -4.47
N GLU A 56 4.02 -22.81 -3.38
CA GLU A 56 3.47 -22.58 -2.05
C GLU A 56 3.63 -21.12 -1.60
N VAL A 57 4.83 -20.55 -1.77
CA VAL A 57 5.07 -19.11 -1.50
C VAL A 57 4.15 -18.25 -2.37
N ALA A 58 4.01 -18.59 -3.65
CA ALA A 58 3.16 -17.85 -4.59
C ALA A 58 1.68 -17.91 -4.20
N ILE A 59 1.19 -19.06 -3.73
CA ILE A 59 -0.19 -19.23 -3.24
C ILE A 59 -0.42 -18.32 -2.02
N TRP A 60 0.49 -18.33 -1.04
CA TRP A 60 0.33 -17.52 0.16
C TRP A 60 0.44 -16.02 -0.11
N ILE A 61 1.34 -15.59 -0.98
CA ILE A 61 1.44 -14.19 -1.41
C ILE A 61 0.20 -13.76 -2.19
N THR A 62 -0.33 -14.62 -3.04
CA THR A 62 -1.59 -14.36 -3.75
C THR A 62 -2.77 -14.29 -2.77
N ALA A 63 -2.83 -15.19 -1.79
CA ALA A 63 -3.85 -15.18 -0.74
C ALA A 63 -3.78 -13.89 0.10
N PHE A 64 -2.59 -13.49 0.53
CA PHE A 64 -2.35 -12.23 1.24
C PHE A 64 -2.83 -11.03 0.41
N SER A 65 -2.37 -10.93 -0.84
CA SER A 65 -2.67 -9.80 -1.72
C SER A 65 -4.16 -9.69 -2.04
N SER A 66 -4.77 -10.81 -2.44
CA SER A 66 -6.19 -10.86 -2.81
C SER A 66 -7.12 -10.62 -1.62
N THR A 67 -6.81 -11.15 -0.44
CA THR A 67 -7.60 -10.91 0.77
C THR A 67 -7.47 -9.47 1.25
N HIS A 68 -6.26 -8.87 1.24
CA HIS A 68 -6.08 -7.46 1.60
C HIS A 68 -6.86 -6.51 0.69
N ILE A 69 -6.67 -6.68 -0.62
CA ILE A 69 -7.33 -5.83 -1.62
C ILE A 69 -8.84 -6.06 -1.57
N GLY A 70 -9.28 -7.32 -1.50
CA GLY A 70 -10.68 -7.70 -1.43
C GLY A 70 -11.39 -7.16 -0.19
N MET A 71 -10.83 -7.39 1.01
CA MET A 71 -11.39 -6.84 2.25
C MET A 71 -11.42 -5.32 2.24
N SER A 72 -10.40 -4.67 1.68
CA SER A 72 -10.39 -3.22 1.50
C SER A 72 -11.53 -2.75 0.59
N ALA A 73 -11.83 -3.48 -0.49
CA ALA A 73 -12.89 -3.15 -1.44
C ALA A 73 -14.29 -3.24 -0.83
N ILE A 74 -14.55 -4.23 0.03
CA ILE A 74 -15.86 -4.41 0.70
C ILE A 74 -15.87 -3.95 2.16
N ARG A 75 -14.86 -3.16 2.56
CA ARG A 75 -14.60 -2.78 3.95
C ARG A 75 -15.82 -2.23 4.68
N GLN A 76 -16.54 -1.29 4.05
CA GLN A 76 -17.69 -0.64 4.68
C GLN A 76 -18.81 -1.65 4.99
N ARG A 77 -19.10 -2.57 4.06
CA ARG A 77 -20.11 -3.62 4.26
C ARG A 77 -19.71 -4.58 5.39
N ILE A 78 -18.41 -4.91 5.50
CA ILE A 78 -17.91 -5.74 6.61
C ILE A 78 -18.07 -4.99 7.93
N ILE A 79 -17.67 -3.72 7.99
CA ILE A 79 -17.80 -2.87 9.18
C ILE A 79 -19.25 -2.80 9.65
N GLU A 80 -20.18 -2.46 8.75
CA GLU A 80 -21.62 -2.39 9.05
C GLU A 80 -22.14 -3.71 9.61
N LYS A 81 -21.86 -4.83 8.93
CA LYS A 81 -22.30 -6.15 9.39
C LYS A 81 -21.68 -6.57 10.72
N CYS A 82 -20.41 -6.28 10.94
CA CYS A 82 -19.76 -6.53 12.23
C CYS A 82 -20.38 -5.69 13.35
N GLY A 83 -20.72 -4.43 13.07
CA GLY A 83 -21.45 -3.55 13.98
C GLY A 83 -22.81 -4.13 14.34
N GLU A 84 -23.64 -4.47 13.34
CA GLU A 84 -24.97 -5.06 13.54
C GLU A 84 -24.90 -6.32 14.42
N ILE A 85 -23.91 -7.19 14.18
CA ILE A 85 -23.68 -8.40 14.98
C ILE A 85 -23.30 -8.06 16.41
N ALA A 86 -22.40 -7.09 16.62
CA ALA A 86 -21.99 -6.65 17.97
C ALA A 86 -23.16 -6.04 18.75
N SER A 87 -24.01 -5.29 18.06
CA SER A 87 -25.25 -4.71 18.59
C SER A 87 -26.22 -5.82 19.05
N ARG A 88 -26.49 -6.81 18.18
CA ARG A 88 -27.35 -7.96 18.51
C ARG A 88 -26.80 -8.83 19.63
N ALA A 89 -25.47 -8.93 19.75
CA ALA A 89 -24.81 -9.63 20.84
C ALA A 89 -24.78 -8.84 22.16
N GLY A 90 -25.30 -7.60 22.17
CA GLY A 90 -25.30 -6.73 23.34
C GLY A 90 -23.89 -6.35 23.81
N LEU A 91 -22.94 -6.20 22.89
CA LEU A 91 -21.54 -5.83 23.19
C LEU A 91 -21.33 -4.31 23.23
N ILE A 92 -22.26 -3.54 22.66
CA ILE A 92 -22.19 -2.08 22.58
C ILE A 92 -22.59 -1.44 23.92
N ASN A 93 -21.98 -0.30 24.25
CA ASN A 93 -22.31 0.54 25.41
C ASN A 93 -22.18 -0.18 26.77
N ARG A 94 -21.14 -1.03 26.90
CA ARG A 94 -20.81 -1.70 28.18
C ARG A 94 -19.93 -0.87 29.12
N GLY A 95 -19.58 0.36 28.75
CA GLY A 95 -18.72 1.24 29.56
C GLY A 95 -17.29 0.73 29.75
N ILE A 96 -16.82 -0.18 28.87
CA ILE A 96 -15.45 -0.68 28.92
C ILE A 96 -14.55 0.38 28.28
N LYS A 97 -13.80 1.09 29.12
CA LYS A 97 -12.94 2.18 28.66
C LYS A 97 -11.58 1.69 28.18
N LEU A 98 -11.15 2.20 27.03
CA LEU A 98 -9.78 2.15 26.54
C LEU A 98 -8.85 2.95 27.44
N PRO A 99 -7.57 2.54 27.56
CA PRO A 99 -6.54 3.37 28.19
C PRO A 99 -6.47 4.76 27.55
N LYS A 100 -6.21 5.81 28.34
CA LYS A 100 -6.17 7.21 27.87
C LYS A 100 -5.18 7.46 26.72
N TYR A 101 -4.17 6.60 26.58
CA TYR A 101 -3.13 6.68 25.55
C TYR A 101 -3.42 5.81 24.32
N TRP A 102 -4.56 5.09 24.31
CA TRP A 102 -4.91 4.29 23.15
C TRP A 102 -5.27 5.22 21.98
N PRO A 103 -4.66 5.05 20.80
CA PRO A 103 -5.04 5.78 19.58
C PRO A 103 -6.41 5.27 19.11
N GLY A 104 -7.46 5.69 19.81
CA GLY A 104 -8.86 5.41 19.53
C GLY A 104 -9.55 6.62 18.92
N ASP A 105 -10.70 6.36 18.29
CA ASP A 105 -11.55 7.42 17.77
C ASP A 105 -12.16 8.21 18.93
N ASP A 106 -11.93 9.52 19.00
CA ASP A 106 -12.45 10.39 20.07
C ASP A 106 -14.00 10.43 20.06
N TYR A 107 -14.60 10.08 18.92
CA TYR A 107 -16.04 9.83 18.77
C TYR A 107 -16.60 8.87 19.83
N GLY A 108 -15.79 7.92 20.29
CA GLY A 108 -16.19 6.90 21.24
C GLY A 108 -16.07 7.28 22.71
N ARG A 109 -15.64 8.50 23.06
CA ARG A 109 -15.41 8.93 24.47
C ARG A 109 -14.56 7.96 25.29
N ARG A 110 -13.61 7.29 24.64
CA ARG A 110 -12.74 6.25 25.20
C ARG A 110 -13.44 4.94 25.55
N ASP A 111 -14.66 4.65 25.10
CA ASP A 111 -15.20 3.29 25.19
C ASP A 111 -14.65 2.40 24.05
N ILE A 112 -14.46 1.11 24.32
CA ILE A 112 -14.01 0.13 23.32
C ILE A 112 -15.07 -0.04 22.23
N LEU A 113 -16.35 -0.15 22.62
CA LEU A 113 -17.50 -0.35 21.73
C LEU A 113 -18.64 0.61 22.14
N PRO A 114 -18.49 1.93 21.92
CA PRO A 114 -19.49 2.93 22.32
C PRO A 114 -20.76 2.83 21.48
N ASP A 115 -20.59 2.60 20.18
CA ASP A 115 -21.64 2.56 19.17
C ASP A 115 -21.38 1.44 18.15
N GLU A 116 -22.35 1.23 17.25
CA GLU A 116 -22.33 0.17 16.25
C GLU A 116 -21.21 0.33 15.23
N GLU A 117 -20.95 1.56 14.81
CA GLU A 117 -19.96 1.88 13.79
C GLU A 117 -18.54 1.65 14.32
N THR A 118 -18.25 2.17 15.52
CA THR A 118 -16.97 1.99 16.20
C THR A 118 -16.72 0.51 16.47
N ALA A 119 -17.74 -0.24 16.93
CA ALA A 119 -17.64 -1.68 17.11
C ALA A 119 -17.31 -2.41 15.81
N GLY A 120 -18.02 -2.10 14.73
CA GLY A 120 -17.76 -2.63 13.40
C GLY A 120 -16.33 -2.35 12.93
N ARG A 121 -15.83 -1.12 13.11
CA ARG A 121 -14.46 -0.72 12.75
C ARG A 121 -13.41 -1.51 13.54
N GLN A 122 -13.59 -1.70 14.85
CA GLN A 122 -12.63 -2.46 15.66
C GLN A 122 -12.61 -3.95 15.31
N ILE A 123 -13.78 -4.57 15.14
CA ILE A 123 -13.89 -5.98 14.74
C ILE A 123 -13.27 -6.18 13.35
N TYR A 124 -13.54 -5.27 12.40
CA TYR A 124 -12.90 -5.29 11.09
C TYR A 124 -11.37 -5.20 11.20
N ARG A 125 -10.82 -4.26 11.98
CA ARG A 125 -9.36 -4.12 12.17
C ARG A 125 -8.74 -5.38 12.77
N PHE A 126 -9.40 -5.99 13.75
CA PHE A 126 -8.95 -7.23 14.36
C PHE A 126 -8.94 -8.37 13.33
N GLY A 127 -10.08 -8.62 12.66
CA GLY A 127 -10.19 -9.67 11.66
C GLY A 127 -9.22 -9.49 10.50
N TYR A 128 -9.09 -8.24 10.02
CA TYR A 128 -8.10 -7.85 9.01
C TYR A 128 -6.69 -8.20 9.48
N THR A 129 -6.30 -7.80 10.69
CA THR A 129 -4.98 -8.10 11.26
C THR A 129 -4.70 -9.60 11.36
N VAL A 130 -5.67 -10.39 11.83
CA VAL A 130 -5.54 -11.85 11.92
C VAL A 130 -5.33 -12.47 10.54
N ILE A 131 -6.19 -12.15 9.57
CA ILE A 131 -6.08 -12.67 8.19
C ILE A 131 -4.75 -12.25 7.57
N SER A 132 -4.33 -11.00 7.79
CA SER A 132 -3.06 -10.46 7.32
C SER A 132 -1.87 -11.24 7.87
N PHE A 133 -1.86 -11.42 9.19
CA PHE A 133 -0.80 -12.13 9.88
C PHE A 133 -0.75 -13.60 9.46
N THR A 134 -1.89 -14.27 9.34
CA THR A 134 -1.94 -15.66 8.88
C THR A 134 -1.44 -15.80 7.45
N THR A 135 -1.94 -15.01 6.51
CA THR A 135 -1.57 -15.16 5.10
C THR A 135 -0.12 -14.76 4.82
N LEU A 136 0.33 -13.61 5.35
CA LEU A 136 1.71 -13.17 5.19
C LEU A 136 2.70 -14.01 6.01
N GLY A 137 2.35 -14.37 7.23
CA GLY A 137 3.16 -15.22 8.09
C GLY A 137 3.41 -16.60 7.48
N ASN A 138 2.39 -17.21 6.87
CA ASN A 138 2.58 -18.46 6.14
C ASN A 138 3.41 -18.25 4.86
N ALA A 139 3.25 -17.14 4.14
CA ALA A 139 4.14 -16.82 3.00
C ALA A 139 5.62 -16.78 3.42
N PHE A 140 5.93 -16.12 4.54
CA PHE A 140 7.28 -16.11 5.10
C PHE A 140 7.74 -17.48 5.57
N LEU A 141 6.87 -18.26 6.22
CA LEU A 141 7.22 -19.60 6.68
C LEU A 141 7.56 -20.53 5.52
N SER A 142 6.71 -20.58 4.48
CA SER A 142 6.97 -21.39 3.28
C SER A 142 8.22 -20.90 2.53
N TYR A 143 8.51 -19.59 2.57
CA TYR A 143 9.72 -19.02 1.99
C TYR A 143 10.98 -19.45 2.75
N LEU A 144 10.96 -19.46 4.08
CA LEU A 144 12.09 -19.90 4.91
C LEU A 144 12.35 -21.41 4.81
N GLN A 145 11.33 -22.20 4.44
CA GLN A 145 11.46 -23.63 4.19
C GLN A 145 11.91 -23.96 2.76
N ASN A 146 12.14 -22.94 1.92
CA ASN A 146 12.48 -23.13 0.52
C ASN A 146 14.01 -23.22 0.33
N ASP A 147 14.47 -24.45 0.10
CA ASP A 147 15.88 -24.80 -0.14
C ASP A 147 16.37 -24.48 -1.58
N ALA A 148 15.70 -23.59 -2.32
CA ALA A 148 16.12 -23.22 -3.67
C ALA A 148 17.58 -22.74 -3.69
N MET A 149 18.36 -23.24 -4.64
CA MET A 149 19.74 -22.80 -4.82
C MET A 149 19.79 -21.33 -5.28
N LYS A 150 20.81 -20.60 -4.83
CA LYS A 150 21.09 -19.23 -5.29
C LYS A 150 21.21 -19.21 -6.81
N SER A 151 20.48 -18.29 -7.43
CA SER A 151 20.56 -18.07 -8.88
C SER A 151 21.81 -17.24 -9.18
N THR A 152 22.70 -17.75 -10.01
CA THR A 152 23.89 -17.02 -10.49
C THR A 152 23.55 -15.92 -11.51
N VAL A 153 22.27 -15.66 -11.78
CA VAL A 153 21.83 -14.90 -12.97
C VAL A 153 22.01 -13.38 -12.85
N LEU A 154 22.34 -12.82 -11.68
CA LEU A 154 22.24 -11.36 -11.47
C LEU A 154 23.42 -10.69 -10.76
N ASP A 155 24.65 -11.03 -11.16
CA ASP A 155 25.87 -10.27 -10.77
C ASP A 155 25.97 -8.86 -11.42
N THR A 156 24.94 -8.41 -12.13
CA THR A 156 25.02 -7.17 -12.93
C THR A 156 24.71 -5.90 -12.15
N ILE A 157 24.00 -5.98 -11.02
CA ILE A 157 23.62 -4.80 -10.23
C ILE A 157 24.54 -4.68 -9.02
N PRO A 158 25.21 -3.54 -8.79
CA PRO A 158 26.06 -3.36 -7.63
C PRO A 158 25.29 -3.58 -6.32
N HIS A 159 25.79 -4.46 -5.46
CA HIS A 159 25.19 -4.77 -4.16
C HIS A 159 24.95 -3.51 -3.31
N GLU A 160 25.91 -2.59 -3.30
CA GLU A 160 25.84 -1.31 -2.57
C GLU A 160 24.65 -0.45 -3.01
N PHE A 161 24.35 -0.44 -4.32
CA PHE A 161 23.23 0.30 -4.87
C PHE A 161 21.88 -0.29 -4.43
N LEU A 162 21.76 -1.62 -4.46
CA LEU A 162 20.57 -2.31 -3.98
C LEU A 162 20.35 -2.07 -2.49
N PHE A 163 21.41 -2.24 -1.68
CA PHE A 163 21.35 -2.04 -0.24
C PHE A 163 21.00 -0.59 0.14
N PHE A 164 21.60 0.38 -0.56
CA PHE A 164 21.26 1.79 -0.41
C PHE A 164 19.79 2.06 -0.77
N THR A 165 19.30 1.47 -1.86
CA THR A 165 17.89 1.61 -2.30
C THR A 165 16.92 1.06 -1.26
N ALA A 166 17.19 -0.12 -0.71
CA ALA A 166 16.40 -0.73 0.36
C ALA A 166 16.40 0.15 1.63
N SER A 167 17.59 0.62 2.06
CA SER A 167 17.73 1.52 3.21
C SER A 167 16.96 2.83 3.04
N LEU A 168 17.05 3.45 1.86
CA LEU A 168 16.36 4.70 1.54
C LEU A 168 14.84 4.52 1.50
N SER A 169 14.38 3.33 1.11
CA SER A 169 12.96 2.97 1.10
C SER A 169 12.40 2.90 2.52
N PHE A 170 13.14 2.32 3.48
CA PHE A 170 12.78 2.39 4.90
C PHE A 170 12.77 3.84 5.41
N ALA A 171 13.75 4.65 5.03
CA ALA A 171 13.79 6.06 5.42
C ALA A 171 12.55 6.83 4.94
N ALA A 172 12.14 6.60 3.68
CA ALA A 172 10.92 7.17 3.13
C ALA A 172 9.66 6.69 3.86
N ALA A 173 9.57 5.39 4.19
CA ALA A 173 8.45 4.83 4.94
C ALA A 173 8.37 5.43 6.37
N ILE A 174 9.49 5.52 7.09
CA ILE A 174 9.56 6.15 8.43
C ILE A 174 9.17 7.62 8.36
N ALA A 175 9.72 8.36 7.39
CA ALA A 175 9.39 9.76 7.15
C ALA A 175 7.89 9.97 6.87
N SER A 176 7.25 9.02 6.18
CA SER A 176 5.81 9.08 5.90
C SER A 176 4.92 8.93 7.13
N LEU A 177 5.42 8.34 8.23
CA LEU A 177 4.72 8.28 9.50
C LEU A 177 4.56 9.69 10.13
N SER A 178 5.43 10.63 9.79
CA SER A 178 5.29 12.03 10.23
C SER A 178 4.42 12.87 9.28
N ASN A 179 3.91 12.29 8.19
CA ASN A 179 3.15 13.02 7.19
C ASN A 179 1.65 12.74 7.31
N ALA A 180 0.86 13.78 7.62
CA ALA A 180 -0.59 13.69 7.51
C ALA A 180 -0.97 13.39 6.05
N SER A 181 -1.82 12.39 5.85
CA SER A 181 -2.29 11.97 4.53
C SER A 181 -3.69 11.37 4.69
N PRO A 182 -4.60 11.49 3.71
CA PRO A 182 -5.93 10.91 3.84
C PRO A 182 -5.90 9.37 3.86
N LEU A 183 -4.76 8.82 3.44
CA LEU A 183 -4.45 7.40 3.38
C LEU A 183 -3.57 6.95 4.56
N SER A 184 -3.10 7.88 5.40
CA SER A 184 -2.32 7.58 6.60
C SER A 184 -3.24 7.37 7.81
N LEU A 185 -2.79 6.51 8.73
CA LEU A 185 -3.43 6.28 10.02
C LEU A 185 -3.15 7.41 11.02
N MET A 186 -2.18 8.28 10.74
CA MET A 186 -1.76 9.33 11.67
C MET A 186 -2.73 10.51 11.65
N PRO A 187 -3.25 10.95 12.82
CA PRO A 187 -4.08 12.15 12.90
C PRO A 187 -3.32 13.39 12.42
N GLY A 188 -4.05 14.33 11.82
CA GLY A 188 -3.49 15.66 11.57
C GLY A 188 -3.45 16.45 12.87
N PHE A 189 -2.38 17.20 13.10
CA PHE A 189 -2.24 18.08 14.26
C PHE A 189 -1.88 19.49 13.81
N GLN A 190 -2.49 20.50 14.42
CA GLN A 190 -2.12 21.90 14.26
C GLN A 190 -1.86 22.54 15.63
N GLN A 191 -1.16 23.67 15.63
CA GLN A 191 -1.05 24.48 16.84
C GLN A 191 -2.44 25.02 17.20
N ALA A 192 -2.86 24.78 18.44
CA ALA A 192 -4.10 25.31 18.96
C ALA A 192 -4.04 26.85 18.97
N GLY A 193 -5.10 27.51 18.52
CA GLY A 193 -5.24 28.96 18.69
C GLY A 193 -5.44 29.33 20.17
N ASP A 194 -5.60 30.63 20.45
CA ASP A 194 -5.84 31.15 21.81
C ASP A 194 -7.17 30.70 22.46
N TYR A 195 -7.96 29.88 21.77
CA TYR A 195 -9.21 29.33 22.29
C TYR A 195 -8.94 28.10 23.15
N ILE A 196 -9.35 28.18 24.42
CA ILE A 196 -9.33 27.08 25.38
C ILE A 196 -10.46 26.13 24.99
N ASP A 197 -10.14 25.10 24.21
CA ASP A 197 -11.00 23.94 24.01
C ASP A 197 -10.42 22.76 24.82
N ASP A 198 -11.28 21.94 25.42
CA ASP A 198 -10.89 20.85 26.32
C ASP A 198 -10.08 19.73 25.62
N GLU A 199 -9.96 19.81 24.28
CA GLU A 199 -9.19 18.90 23.43
C GLU A 199 -7.75 19.34 23.17
N ASN A 200 -7.33 20.50 23.70
CA ASN A 200 -5.96 21.00 23.54
C ASN A 200 -5.00 20.28 24.49
N ILE A 201 -4.09 19.47 23.94
CA ILE A 201 -3.01 18.84 24.71
C ILE A 201 -1.70 19.55 24.36
N GLY A 202 -1.17 20.34 25.32
CA GLY A 202 0.13 21.01 25.15
C GLY A 202 0.18 22.06 24.04
N GLY A 203 -0.95 22.72 23.74
CA GLY A 203 -1.04 23.73 22.68
C GLY A 203 -1.14 23.15 21.27
N ILE A 204 -1.45 21.86 21.14
CA ILE A 204 -1.68 21.18 19.87
C ILE A 204 -3.12 20.66 19.84
N GLN A 205 -3.82 20.91 18.74
CA GLN A 205 -5.18 20.45 18.46
C GLN A 205 -5.17 19.49 17.28
N ARG A 206 -5.97 18.44 17.34
CA ARG A 206 -6.19 17.53 16.21
C ARG A 206 -6.98 18.25 15.12
N ASN A 207 -6.50 18.21 13.89
CA ASN A 207 -7.20 18.70 12.71
C ASN A 207 -7.01 17.73 11.54
N ASP A 208 -7.99 16.84 11.36
CA ASP A 208 -7.94 15.82 10.31
C ASP A 208 -8.20 16.38 8.90
N SER A 209 -8.72 17.61 8.76
CA SER A 209 -8.85 18.26 7.44
C SER A 209 -7.48 18.51 6.78
N LEU A 210 -6.40 18.59 7.58
CA LEU A 210 -5.03 18.71 7.07
C LEU A 210 -4.62 17.52 6.20
N LYS A 211 -5.23 16.36 6.40
CA LYS A 211 -5.01 15.16 5.59
C LYS A 211 -5.48 15.34 4.14
N LEU A 212 -6.40 16.26 3.89
CA LEU A 212 -6.91 16.54 2.54
C LEU A 212 -6.05 17.55 1.77
N LYS A 213 -4.96 18.05 2.36
CA LYS A 213 -4.06 19.00 1.69
C LYS A 213 -2.80 18.30 1.21
N PRO A 214 -2.32 18.55 -0.02
CA PRO A 214 -1.06 18.01 -0.48
C PRO A 214 0.09 18.67 0.27
N ARG A 215 0.64 17.99 1.28
CA ARG A 215 1.76 18.46 2.10
C ARG A 215 2.84 17.40 2.31
N GLY A 216 4.07 17.88 2.45
CA GLY A 216 5.25 17.06 2.65
C GLY A 216 5.38 15.96 1.60
N LEU A 217 5.50 14.71 2.05
CA LEU A 217 5.71 13.56 1.14
C LEU A 217 4.53 13.29 0.21
N THR A 218 3.31 13.75 0.54
CA THR A 218 2.16 13.60 -0.38
C THR A 218 2.29 14.44 -1.66
N ARG A 219 3.18 15.45 -1.66
CA ARG A 219 3.54 16.18 -2.89
C ARG A 219 4.41 15.35 -3.85
N ILE A 220 5.15 14.37 -3.32
CA ILE A 220 5.96 13.44 -4.13
C ILE A 220 5.05 12.34 -4.70
N THR A 221 4.28 11.68 -3.84
CA THR A 221 3.28 10.68 -4.24
C THR A 221 2.13 10.64 -3.25
N ARG A 222 0.91 10.33 -3.70
CA ARG A 222 -0.26 10.19 -2.81
C ARG A 222 -0.13 9.03 -1.81
N HIS A 223 0.73 8.06 -2.11
CA HIS A 223 0.92 6.83 -1.33
C HIS A 223 2.32 6.74 -0.69
N PRO A 224 2.75 7.75 0.10
CA PRO A 224 4.14 7.84 0.55
C PRO A 224 4.52 6.76 1.57
N LEU A 225 3.54 6.11 2.20
CA LEU A 225 3.75 5.03 3.17
C LEU A 225 3.91 3.66 2.50
N ILE A 226 3.14 3.39 1.45
CA ILE A 226 3.06 2.04 0.85
C ILE A 226 4.04 1.92 -0.33
N LEU A 227 4.17 2.95 -1.18
CA LEU A 227 5.01 2.86 -2.38
C LEU A 227 6.51 2.66 -2.11
N PRO A 228 7.11 3.05 -0.96
CA PRO A 228 8.49 2.65 -0.65
C PRO A 228 8.71 1.13 -0.61
N VAL A 229 7.65 0.33 -0.39
CA VAL A 229 7.74 -1.15 -0.46
C VAL A 229 8.14 -1.63 -1.86
N VAL A 230 7.88 -0.85 -2.91
CA VAL A 230 8.20 -1.24 -4.29
C VAL A 230 9.72 -1.30 -4.53
N PRO A 231 10.49 -0.19 -4.38
CA PRO A 231 11.94 -0.25 -4.51
C PRO A 231 12.60 -1.14 -3.46
N TRP A 232 12.07 -1.21 -2.23
CA TRP A 232 12.55 -2.16 -1.21
C TRP A 232 12.38 -3.61 -1.66
N GLY A 233 11.17 -4.04 -1.99
CA GLY A 233 10.90 -5.43 -2.36
C GLY A 233 11.67 -5.87 -3.60
N ILE A 234 11.85 -4.98 -4.58
CA ILE A 234 12.71 -5.24 -5.74
C ILE A 234 14.17 -5.38 -5.27
N ALA A 235 14.71 -4.44 -4.52
CA ALA A 235 16.11 -4.48 -4.09
C ALA A 235 16.41 -5.72 -3.22
N THR A 236 15.58 -5.98 -2.22
CA THR A 236 15.72 -7.11 -1.29
C THR A 236 15.56 -8.45 -2.02
N SER A 237 14.76 -8.55 -3.09
CA SER A 237 14.71 -9.78 -3.89
C SER A 237 16.07 -10.17 -4.50
N PHE A 238 16.90 -9.19 -4.87
CA PHE A 238 18.26 -9.44 -5.34
C PHE A 238 19.22 -9.67 -4.17
N LEU A 239 19.14 -8.85 -3.12
CA LEU A 239 20.02 -8.94 -1.94
C LEU A 239 19.88 -10.27 -1.18
N ALA A 240 18.66 -10.84 -1.14
CA ALA A 240 18.38 -12.12 -0.50
C ALA A 240 18.99 -13.34 -1.24
N GLY A 241 19.50 -13.15 -2.46
CA GLY A 241 20.13 -14.21 -3.25
C GLY A 241 19.58 -14.37 -4.67
N GLY A 242 18.57 -13.58 -5.07
CA GLY A 242 18.04 -13.56 -6.43
C GLY A 242 17.38 -14.88 -6.87
N ARG A 243 16.91 -15.69 -5.91
CA ARG A 243 16.21 -16.95 -6.17
C ARG A 243 14.78 -16.69 -6.62
N THR A 244 14.17 -17.67 -7.27
CA THR A 244 12.76 -17.59 -7.69
C THR A 244 11.83 -17.25 -6.52
N CYS A 245 12.02 -17.89 -5.36
CA CYS A 245 11.24 -17.61 -4.15
C CYS A 245 11.45 -16.20 -3.60
N ASP A 246 12.65 -15.61 -3.71
CA ASP A 246 12.94 -14.23 -3.29
C ASP A 246 12.12 -13.24 -4.13
N PHE A 247 12.04 -13.46 -5.45
CA PHE A 247 11.20 -12.65 -6.34
C PHE A 247 9.70 -12.86 -6.10
N ILE A 248 9.26 -14.08 -5.80
CA ILE A 248 7.86 -14.35 -5.50
C ILE A 248 7.44 -13.64 -4.22
N LEU A 249 8.25 -13.72 -3.16
CA LEU A 249 7.96 -13.07 -1.88
C LEU A 249 8.09 -11.55 -1.99
N PHE A 250 9.31 -11.04 -2.19
CA PHE A 250 9.58 -9.60 -2.12
C PHE A 250 9.08 -8.85 -3.36
N GLY A 251 9.24 -9.44 -4.54
CA GLY A 251 8.65 -8.90 -5.77
C GLY A 251 7.11 -8.98 -5.76
N GLY A 252 6.55 -10.05 -5.19
CA GLY A 252 5.10 -10.15 -4.98
C GLY A 252 4.57 -9.07 -4.04
N LEU A 253 5.28 -8.75 -2.95
CA LEU A 253 4.95 -7.62 -2.06
C LEU A 253 5.04 -6.27 -2.78
N ALA A 254 6.03 -6.08 -3.67
CA ALA A 254 6.14 -4.88 -4.49
C ALA A 254 4.95 -4.73 -5.45
N ILE A 255 4.54 -5.83 -6.12
CA ILE A 255 3.35 -5.84 -7.00
C ILE A 255 2.09 -5.55 -6.18
N TYR A 256 1.95 -6.19 -5.01
CA TYR A 256 0.87 -5.93 -4.07
C TYR A 256 0.79 -4.45 -3.69
N ALA A 257 1.91 -3.81 -3.36
CA ALA A 257 1.94 -2.39 -2.99
C ALA A 257 1.39 -1.50 -4.13
N VAL A 258 1.83 -1.74 -5.37
CA VAL A 258 1.33 -1.01 -6.56
C VAL A 258 -0.17 -1.27 -6.76
N ALA A 259 -0.58 -2.54 -6.79
CA ALA A 259 -1.97 -2.93 -7.04
C ALA A 259 -2.92 -2.44 -5.94
N GLY A 260 -2.51 -2.54 -4.67
CA GLY A 260 -3.25 -2.05 -3.52
C GLY A 260 -3.48 -0.55 -3.57
N CYS A 261 -2.43 0.24 -3.83
CA CYS A 261 -2.55 1.69 -4.01
C CYS A 261 -3.45 2.04 -5.21
N ALA A 262 -3.33 1.32 -6.33
CA ALA A 262 -4.16 1.52 -7.51
C ALA A 262 -5.64 1.23 -7.22
N CYS A 263 -5.94 0.15 -6.50
CA CYS A 263 -7.30 -0.18 -6.07
C CYS A 263 -7.86 0.86 -5.09
N GLN A 264 -7.04 1.40 -4.18
CA GLN A 264 -7.45 2.51 -3.30
C GLN A 264 -7.85 3.75 -4.10
N ASP A 265 -7.05 4.12 -5.11
CA ASP A 265 -7.36 5.26 -5.97
C ASP A 265 -8.64 5.02 -6.79
N LEU A 266 -8.82 3.81 -7.34
CA LEU A 266 -10.02 3.45 -8.10
C LEU A 266 -11.30 3.57 -7.28
N ARG A 267 -11.27 3.16 -6.00
CA ARG A 267 -12.43 3.31 -5.12
C ARG A 267 -12.83 4.77 -4.96
N ILE A 268 -11.84 5.67 -4.94
CA ILE A 268 -12.15 7.10 -4.85
C ILE A 268 -12.73 7.68 -6.11
N ILE A 269 -12.17 7.28 -7.25
CA ILE A 269 -12.72 7.69 -8.55
C ILE A 269 -14.16 7.17 -8.72
N ARG A 270 -14.47 5.97 -8.20
CA ARG A 270 -15.81 5.37 -8.24
C ARG A 270 -16.74 5.83 -7.13
N GLU A 271 -16.28 6.70 -6.23
CA GLU A 271 -17.06 7.17 -5.08
C GLU A 271 -17.53 6.02 -4.16
N GLU A 272 -16.79 4.91 -4.15
CA GLU A 272 -17.07 3.69 -3.38
C GLU A 272 -16.61 3.86 -1.91
N GLY A 273 -17.29 4.75 -1.19
CA GLY A 273 -17.21 4.92 0.25
C GLY A 273 -15.90 5.52 0.81
N SER A 274 -15.81 5.53 2.14
CA SER A 274 -14.76 6.18 2.94
C SER A 274 -13.32 5.77 2.57
N VAL A 275 -12.43 6.77 2.48
CA VAL A 275 -10.97 6.59 2.44
C VAL A 275 -10.43 6.56 3.85
N GLY A 276 -9.60 5.57 4.15
CA GLY A 276 -8.99 5.46 5.46
C GLY A 276 -10.03 5.34 6.58
N THR A 277 -9.63 5.60 7.81
CA THR A 277 -10.46 5.28 8.97
C THR A 277 -11.47 6.35 9.36
N VAL A 278 -11.59 7.49 8.67
CA VAL A 278 -12.28 8.66 9.28
C VAL A 278 -13.15 9.49 8.33
N MET A 279 -12.90 9.53 7.01
CA MET A 279 -13.61 10.51 6.16
C MET A 279 -14.86 9.94 5.51
N SER A 280 -16.02 10.57 5.75
CA SER A 280 -17.28 10.24 5.09
C SER A 280 -17.44 11.10 3.84
N LEU A 281 -17.73 10.48 2.69
CA LEU A 281 -17.99 11.21 1.44
C LEU A 281 -19.37 11.89 1.41
N GLU A 282 -20.14 11.80 2.49
CA GLU A 282 -21.49 12.36 2.60
C GLU A 282 -21.48 13.89 2.70
N GLY A 283 -20.39 14.50 3.18
CA GLY A 283 -20.18 15.94 3.22
C GLY A 283 -19.65 16.48 1.88
N GLY A 284 -20.40 17.37 1.23
CA GLY A 284 -20.00 17.95 -0.07
C GLY A 284 -18.64 18.68 -0.04
N GLU A 285 -18.26 19.28 1.09
CA GLU A 285 -17.00 20.01 1.25
C GLU A 285 -15.77 19.08 1.39
N GLU A 286 -15.88 18.02 2.20
CA GLU A 286 -14.81 17.02 2.35
C GLU A 286 -14.56 16.29 1.02
N ARG A 287 -15.64 15.96 0.32
CA ARG A 287 -15.58 15.38 -1.02
C ARG A 287 -14.83 16.29 -2.00
N ASN A 288 -15.16 17.58 -2.04
CA ASN A 288 -14.49 18.52 -2.94
C ASN A 288 -13.00 18.64 -2.60
N SER A 289 -12.67 18.72 -1.31
CA SER A 289 -11.28 18.78 -0.81
C SER A 289 -10.49 17.51 -1.17
N LEU A 290 -11.12 16.35 -1.11
CA LEU A 290 -10.50 15.08 -1.51
C LEU A 290 -10.28 15.00 -3.03
N LEU A 291 -11.24 15.45 -3.82
CA LEU A 291 -11.06 15.54 -5.28
C LEU A 291 -9.94 16.50 -5.64
N GLU A 292 -9.86 17.65 -4.97
CA GLU A 292 -8.75 18.59 -5.12
C GLU A 292 -7.40 17.95 -4.75
N PHE A 293 -7.33 17.22 -3.63
CA PHE A 293 -6.13 16.46 -3.26
C PHE A 293 -5.70 15.51 -4.38
N TYR A 294 -6.63 14.75 -4.96
CA TYR A 294 -6.35 13.81 -6.04
C TYR A 294 -5.93 14.51 -7.34
N GLN A 295 -6.48 15.69 -7.62
CA GLN A 295 -6.09 16.53 -8.75
C GLN A 295 -4.69 17.10 -8.58
N LEU A 296 -4.29 17.44 -7.35
CA LEU A 296 -3.02 18.07 -7.06
C LEU A 296 -1.87 17.08 -6.85
N THR A 297 -2.15 15.81 -6.59
CA THR A 297 -1.13 14.78 -6.28
C THR A 297 -1.08 13.68 -7.33
N SER A 298 -0.03 12.85 -7.33
CA SER A 298 0.14 11.76 -8.29
C SER A 298 0.42 10.41 -7.65
N PHE A 299 -0.06 9.34 -8.29
CA PHE A 299 0.30 7.97 -7.92
C PHE A 299 1.81 7.74 -8.11
N VAL A 300 2.31 8.03 -9.31
CA VAL A 300 3.74 7.90 -9.64
C VAL A 300 4.54 8.99 -8.90
N PRO A 301 5.65 8.64 -8.21
CA PRO A 301 6.51 9.61 -7.54
C PRO A 301 6.97 10.74 -8.47
N PHE A 302 6.92 11.98 -7.98
CA PHE A 302 7.28 13.22 -8.68
C PHE A 302 6.48 13.57 -9.94
N GLN A 303 5.55 12.71 -10.40
CA GLN A 303 4.76 13.00 -11.59
C GLN A 303 3.97 14.30 -11.47
N ALA A 304 3.37 14.60 -10.31
CA ALA A 304 2.67 15.86 -10.09
C ALA A 304 3.59 17.09 -10.21
N VAL A 305 4.87 16.95 -9.91
CA VAL A 305 5.87 18.02 -10.07
C VAL A 305 6.21 18.20 -11.54
N PHE A 306 6.45 17.10 -12.26
CA PHE A 306 6.70 17.14 -13.69
C PHE A 306 5.51 17.67 -14.49
N ASP A 307 4.28 17.40 -14.03
CA ASP A 307 3.05 17.95 -14.61
C ASP A 307 2.82 19.43 -14.24
N GLY A 308 3.65 20.05 -13.39
CA GLY A 308 3.49 21.41 -12.90
C GLY A 308 2.35 21.62 -11.88
N ARG A 309 1.76 20.53 -11.37
CA ARG A 309 0.68 20.57 -10.36
C ARG A 309 1.21 20.79 -8.94
N GLN A 310 2.49 20.53 -8.71
CA GLN A 310 3.18 20.75 -7.45
C GLN A 310 4.51 21.47 -7.67
N PRO A 311 4.84 22.52 -6.89
CA PRO A 311 6.15 23.15 -6.96
C PRO A 311 7.21 22.31 -6.24
N MET A 312 8.41 22.21 -6.82
CA MET A 312 9.56 21.54 -6.19
C MET A 312 9.96 22.22 -4.87
N GLY A 313 9.88 23.56 -4.80
CA GLY A 313 10.17 24.31 -3.58
C GLY A 313 9.33 23.87 -2.38
N GLY A 314 8.04 23.61 -2.60
CA GLY A 314 7.15 23.12 -1.55
C GLY A 314 7.50 21.71 -1.06
N ILE A 315 8.10 20.86 -1.89
CA ILE A 315 8.62 19.56 -1.45
C ILE A 315 9.82 19.75 -0.54
N ILE A 316 10.75 20.62 -0.92
CA ILE A 316 11.96 20.90 -0.15
C ILE A 316 11.57 21.50 1.21
N GLU A 317 10.69 22.50 1.24
CA GLU A 317 10.29 23.16 2.48
C GLU A 317 9.53 22.25 3.46
N GLU A 318 8.70 21.34 2.94
CA GLU A 318 7.84 20.49 3.75
C GLU A 318 8.37 19.06 3.92
N LEU A 319 9.56 18.74 3.38
CA LEU A 319 10.14 17.43 3.56
C LEU A 319 10.37 17.19 5.06
N PRO A 320 9.93 16.06 5.63
CA PRO A 320 10.20 15.73 7.02
C PRO A 320 11.67 15.27 7.15
N TYR A 321 12.61 16.21 7.06
CA TYR A 321 14.05 15.97 7.02
C TYR A 321 14.55 15.17 8.21
N ILE A 322 14.10 15.51 9.42
CA ILE A 322 14.54 14.86 10.64
C ILE A 322 14.22 13.35 10.59
N PRO A 323 12.95 12.91 10.49
CA PRO A 323 12.65 11.48 10.44
C PRO A 323 13.20 10.81 9.18
N PHE A 324 13.37 11.52 8.06
CA PHE A 324 14.02 10.96 6.87
C PHE A 324 15.52 10.68 7.12
N LEU A 325 16.26 11.65 7.65
CA LEU A 325 17.70 11.52 7.94
C LEU A 325 17.97 10.48 9.04
N PHE A 326 17.14 10.41 10.08
CA PHE A 326 17.19 9.33 11.08
C PHE A 326 16.71 7.99 10.52
N GLY A 327 15.80 8.02 9.55
CA GLY A 327 15.28 6.83 8.87
C GLY A 327 16.35 6.11 8.05
N ILE A 328 17.39 6.79 7.55
CA ILE A 328 18.49 6.17 6.80
C ILE A 328 19.28 5.17 7.66
N PRO A 329 19.90 5.55 8.80
CA PRO A 329 20.65 4.59 9.63
C PRO A 329 19.74 3.50 10.21
N ILE A 330 18.49 3.84 10.58
CA ILE A 330 17.51 2.83 11.02
C ILE A 330 17.22 1.84 9.89
N GLY A 331 16.97 2.33 8.68
CA GLY A 331 16.73 1.53 7.49
C GLY A 331 17.91 0.61 7.15
N THR A 332 19.14 1.12 7.26
CA THR A 332 20.36 0.32 7.12
C THR A 332 20.43 -0.79 8.15
N ILE A 333 20.19 -0.49 9.44
CA ILE A 333 20.17 -1.51 10.50
C ILE A 333 19.08 -2.56 10.22
N LEU A 334 17.88 -2.13 9.85
CA LEU A 334 16.77 -3.05 9.54
C LEU A 334 17.09 -3.94 8.35
N GLU A 335 17.61 -3.41 7.25
CA GLU A 335 17.98 -4.21 6.09
C GLU A 335 19.11 -5.17 6.41
N THR A 336 20.14 -4.74 7.17
CA THR A 336 21.20 -5.65 7.64
C THR A 336 20.63 -6.79 8.48
N LEU A 337 19.72 -6.50 9.42
CA LEU A 337 19.10 -7.53 10.26
C LEU A 337 18.24 -8.50 9.45
N ILE A 338 17.52 -7.99 8.44
CA ILE A 338 16.76 -8.84 7.51
C ILE A 338 17.69 -9.76 6.74
N LEU A 339 18.74 -9.24 6.10
CA LEU A 339 19.66 -10.06 5.31
C LEU A 339 20.41 -11.07 6.17
N GLN A 340 20.88 -10.68 7.36
CA GLN A 340 21.50 -11.60 8.31
C GLN A 340 20.51 -12.68 8.77
N PHE A 341 19.26 -12.34 9.03
CA PHE A 341 18.24 -13.33 9.35
C PHE A 341 18.06 -14.30 8.19
N LEU A 342 17.93 -13.81 6.95
CA LEU A 342 17.78 -14.67 5.78
C LEU A 342 18.97 -15.61 5.58
N GLU A 343 20.21 -15.11 5.71
CA GLU A 343 21.43 -15.90 5.57
C GLU A 343 21.59 -16.99 6.64
N ASN A 344 20.97 -16.83 7.81
CA ASN A 344 21.07 -17.81 8.90
C ASN A 344 20.04 -18.94 8.78
N TYR A 345 18.95 -18.73 8.05
CA TYR A 345 17.83 -19.68 7.95
C TYR A 345 17.67 -20.30 6.56
N ILE A 346 18.40 -19.81 5.56
CA ILE A 346 18.46 -20.31 4.17
C ILE A 346 19.91 -20.64 3.85
#